data_AF-A0A661DHG3-F1
#
_entry.id   AF-A0A661DHG3-F1
#
_cell.length_a   1.000
_cell.length_b   1.000
_cell.length_c   1.000
_cell.angle_alpha   90.00
_cell.angle_beta   90.00
_cell.angle_gamma   90.00
#
_symmetry.space_group_name_H-M   'P 1'
#
loop_
_entity.id
_entity.type
_entity.pdbx_description
1 polymer ?
#
loop_
_entity_poly.entity_id
_entity_poly.type
_entity_poly.pdbx_seq_one_letter_code
_entity_poly.pdbx_strand_id
1 'polypeptide(L)' 'MAIKATIYKVKLDISDCDRNYFQSHDLIISCHPSETEQRMMVRLLAFSLFACAIALSKIPLPMLR' A
#
# COMPACT_ATOMS: atom_id res chain seq x y z
N MET A 1 2.48 -10.56 23.20
CA MET A 1 3.30 -11.41 22.31
C MET A 1 3.45 -10.67 20.98
N ALA A 2 4.63 -10.16 20.66
CA ALA A 2 4.88 -9.44 19.41
C ALA A 2 5.03 -10.45 18.28
N ILE A 3 3.94 -10.68 17.55
CA ILE A 3 3.95 -11.55 16.38
C ILE A 3 4.71 -10.80 15.27
N LYS A 4 5.69 -11.47 14.66
CA LYS A 4 6.60 -10.90 13.65
C LYS A 4 5.77 -10.35 12.49
N ALA A 5 5.91 -9.06 12.18
CA ALA A 5 5.30 -8.47 11.00
C ALA A 5 6.05 -8.95 9.74
N THR A 6 5.31 -9.32 8.70
CA THR A 6 5.88 -9.71 7.41
C THR A 6 6.23 -8.45 6.64
N ILE A 7 7.46 -8.34 6.15
CA ILE A 7 7.92 -7.20 5.36
C ILE A 7 7.85 -7.56 3.88
N TYR A 8 7.07 -6.81 3.13
CA TYR A 8 6.96 -6.91 1.68
C TYR A 8 7.72 -5.76 1.02
N LYS A 9 8.52 -6.09 0.01
CA LYS A 9 9.15 -5.12 -0.89
C LYS A 9 8.37 -5.15 -2.19
N VAL A 10 7.79 -4.01 -2.56
CA VAL A 10 6.94 -3.90 -3.74
C VAL A 10 7.51 -2.81 -4.63
N LYS A 11 7.70 -3.15 -5.90
CA LYS A 11 7.97 -2.16 -6.94
C LYS A 11 6.65 -1.88 -7.66
N LEU A 12 6.21 -0.64 -7.63
CA LEU A 12 4.98 -0.19 -8.29
C LEU A 12 5.32 0.78 -9.40
N ASP A 13 5.10 0.36 -10.64
CA ASP A 13 5.18 1.23 -11.81
C ASP A 13 3.78 1.70 -12.17
N ILE A 14 3.53 3.00 -12.03
CA ILE A 14 2.24 3.62 -12.34
C ILE A 14 2.34 4.28 -13.70
N SER A 15 1.41 3.95 -14.59
CA SER A 15 1.26 4.55 -15.92
C SER A 15 -0.17 5.04 -16.07
N ASP A 16 -0.44 6.24 -15.55
CA ASP A 16 -1.75 6.89 -15.63
C ASP A 16 -1.75 7.88 -16.80
N CYS A 17 -2.38 7.48 -17.91
CA CYS A 17 -2.46 8.30 -19.12
C CYS A 17 -3.37 9.52 -18.96
N ASP A 18 -4.39 9.44 -18.09
CA ASP A 18 -5.36 10.52 -17.91
C ASP A 18 -4.73 11.70 -17.17
N ARG A 19 -3.86 11.39 -16.19
CA ARG A 19 -3.09 12.38 -15.43
C ARG A 19 -1.69 12.64 -16.00
N ASN A 20 -1.31 11.92 -17.06
CA ASN A 20 0.04 11.90 -17.62
C ASN A 20 1.11 11.60 -16.54
N TYR A 21 0.78 10.72 -15.61
CA TYR A 21 1.62 10.37 -14.45
C TYR A 21 2.28 9.01 -14.67
N PHE A 22 3.58 9.06 -14.95
CA PHE A 22 4.43 7.90 -15.19
C PHE A 22 5.55 7.87 -14.17
N GLN A 23 5.40 7.06 -13.13
CA GLN A 23 6.38 7.03 -12.05
C GLN A 23 6.53 5.63 -11.44
N SER A 24 7.77 5.30 -11.14
CA SER A 24 8.17 4.09 -10.43
C SER A 24 8.33 4.37 -8.94
N HIS A 25 7.72 3.54 -8.11
CA HIS A 25 7.74 3.63 -6.66
C HIS A 25 8.24 2.35 -6.02
N ASP A 26 9.38 2.43 -5.34
CA ASP A 26 9.89 1.36 -4.50
C ASP A 26 9.31 1.52 -3.08
N LEU A 27 8.38 0.64 -2.73
CA LEU A 27 7.64 0.68 -1.47
C LEU A 27 8.02 -0.48 -0.56
N ILE A 28 8.14 -0.18 0.73
CA ILE A 28 8.33 -1.17 1.78
C ILE A 28 7.06 -1.17 2.64
N ILE A 29 6.38 -2.32 2.67
CA ILE A 29 5.12 -2.49 3.39
C ILE A 29 5.34 -3.49 4.51
N SER A 30 5.00 -3.07 5.73
CA SER A 30 4.83 -3.99 6.85
C SER A 30 3.39 -4.48 6.88
N CYS A 31 3.22 -5.80 6.78
CA CYS A 31 1.96 -6.49 7.02
C CYS A 31 1.94 -6.94 8.47
N HIS A 32 1.06 -6.32 9.27
CA HIS A 32 0.87 -6.73 10.64
C HIS A 32 0.08 -8.05 10.67
N PRO A 33 0.38 -9.01 11.55
CA PRO A 33 -0.32 -10.31 11.65
C PRO A 33 -1.86 -10.27 11.80
N SER A 34 -2.45 -9.14 12.23
CA SER A 34 -3.91 -8.96 12.23
C SER A 34 -4.46 -8.39 10.92
N GLU A 35 -3.59 -8.03 9.99
CA GLU A 35 -3.92 -7.54 8.66
C GLU A 35 -3.88 -8.71 7.67
N THR A 36 -4.95 -8.89 6.90
CA THR A 36 -4.98 -9.88 5.82
C THR A 36 -4.21 -9.36 4.61
N GLU A 37 -3.70 -10.27 3.79
CA GLU A 37 -3.01 -9.90 2.54
C GLU A 37 -3.91 -9.11 1.59
N GLN A 38 -5.22 -9.40 1.59
CA GLN A 38 -6.21 -8.64 0.81
C GLN A 38 -6.25 -7.17 1.24
N ARG A 39 -6.22 -6.90 2.54
CA ARG A 39 -6.22 -5.54 3.08
C ARG A 39 -4.94 -4.78 2.74
N MET A 40 -3.81 -5.47 2.75
CA MET A 40 -2.53 -4.94 2.25
C MET A 40 -2.62 -4.59 0.76
N MET A 41 -3.21 -5.45 -0.08
CA MET A 41 -3.39 -5.16 -1.52
C MET A 41 -4.31 -3.95 -1.74
N VAL A 42 -5.36 -3.78 -0.94
CA VAL A 42 -6.22 -2.58 -1.01
C VAL A 42 -5.44 -1.31 -0.65
N ARG A 43 -4.47 -1.37 0.28
CA ARG A 43 -3.59 -0.22 0.57
C ARG A 43 -2.70 0.12 -0.62
N LEU A 44 -2.16 -0.88 -1.33
CA LEU A 44 -1.39 -0.68 -2.56
C LEU A 44 -2.26 -0.03 -3.65
N LEU A 45 -3.50 -0.50 -3.84
CA LEU A 45 -4.44 0.09 -4.80
C LEU A 45 -4.87 1.51 -4.42
N ALA A 46 -5.12 1.77 -3.13
CA ALA A 46 -5.39 3.12 -2.67
C ALA A 46 -4.19 4.05 -2.91
N PHE A 47 -2.98 3.54 -2.74
CA PHE A 47 -1.77 4.29 -3.05
C PHE A 47 -1.64 4.60 -4.55
N SER A 48 -1.91 3.64 -5.44
CA SER A 48 -1.84 3.88 -6.89
C SER A 48 -2.92 4.85 -7.38
N LEU A 49 -4.12 4.82 -6.80
CA LEU A 49 -5.21 5.72 -7.17
C LEU A 49 -5.00 7.15 -6.69
N PHE A 50 -4.35 7.33 -5.53
CA PHE A 50 -4.18 8.66 -4.95
C PHE A 50 -2.81 9.28 -5.22
N ALA A 51 -1.77 8.51 -5.59
CA ALA A 51 -0.42 8.90 -6.05
C ALA A 51 0.17 10.21 -5.47
N CYS A 52 -0.26 10.60 -4.27
CA CYS A 52 -0.03 11.90 -3.68
C CYS A 52 0.08 11.70 -2.17
N ALA A 53 1.33 11.60 -1.72
CA ALA A 53 1.82 11.94 -0.39
C ALA A 53 1.08 11.41 0.86
N ILE A 54 0.39 10.26 0.80
CA ILE A 54 -0.10 9.61 2.02
C ILE A 54 0.83 8.45 2.35
N ALA A 55 1.62 8.62 3.41
CA ALA A 55 2.46 7.57 3.96
C ALA A 55 1.63 6.30 4.16
N LEU A 56 2.03 5.20 3.50
CA LEU A 56 1.36 3.90 3.56
C LEU A 56 1.13 3.40 4.99
N SER A 57 1.87 3.91 5.98
CA SER A 57 1.73 3.60 7.40
C SER A 57 0.49 4.22 8.07
N LYS A 58 -0.16 5.19 7.42
CA LYS A 58 -1.25 6.02 7.99
C LYS A 58 -2.55 5.96 7.19
N ILE A 59 -2.79 4.92 6.41
CA ILE A 59 -4.10 4.68 5.80
C ILE A 59 -4.90 3.77 6.76
N PRO A 60 -5.68 4.33 7.71
CA PRO A 60 -6.70 3.56 8.40
C PRO A 60 -7.83 3.35 7.38
N LEU A 61 -7.73 2.33 6.54
CA LEU A 61 -8.95 1.76 5.98
C LEU A 61 -9.84 1.42 7.19
N PRO A 62 -11.16 1.70 7.17
CA PRO A 62 -12.02 1.17 8.22
C PRO A 62 -11.84 -0.35 8.25
N MET A 63 -11.64 -0.92 9.43
CA MET A 63 -11.74 -2.38 9.59
C MET A 63 -13.19 -2.73 9.26
N LEU A 64 -13.47 -3.05 8.00
CA LEU A 64 -14.68 -3.79 7.64
C LEU A 64 -14.55 -5.14 8.35
N ARG A 65 -15.22 -5.22 9.50
CA ARG A 65 -15.71 -6.48 10.04
C ARG A 65 -16.83 -6.99 9.16
#